data_AF-A0A9E3IBV6-F1
#
_entry.id   AF-A0A9E3IBV6-F1
#
_cell.length_a   1.000
_cell.length_b   1.000
_cell.length_c   1.000
_cell.angle_alpha   90.00
_cell.angle_beta   90.00
_cell.angle_gamma   90.00
#
_symmetry.space_group_name_H-M   'P 1'
#
loop_
_entity.id
_entity.type
_entity.pdbx_description
1 polymer ?
#
loop_
_entity_poly.entity_id
_entity_poly.type
_entity_poly.pdbx_seq_one_letter_code
_entity_poly.pdbx_strand_id
1 'polypeptide(L)'
;MPPQVGEKTEVLLLDGALRVIASSNPARRYTHFALSNPDQAMRGSYYDHSGSIVAFARTLGYEDYDGLGWYGVIIQQTENEDAIRARLGIR
;
A
#
# COMPACT_ATOMS: atom_id res chain seq x y z
N MET A 1 0.80 -15.92 0.91
CA MET A 1 2.12 -15.35 1.21
C MET A 1 2.69 -16.05 2.43
N PRO A 2 4.02 -16.23 2.55
CA PRO A 2 4.63 -16.70 3.79
C PRO A 2 4.19 -15.81 4.97
N PRO A 3 3.93 -16.35 6.18
CA PRO A 3 3.36 -15.59 7.31
C PRO A 3 4.15 -14.32 7.61
N GLN A 4 5.47 -14.47 7.68
CA GLN A 4 6.43 -13.39 7.90
C GLN A 4 6.41 -12.26 6.86
N VAL A 5 5.96 -12.54 5.63
CA VAL A 5 5.75 -11.49 4.61
C VAL A 5 4.42 -10.79 4.89
N GLY A 6 3.35 -11.57 5.08
CA GLY A 6 2.00 -11.04 5.30
C GLY A 6 1.87 -10.15 6.55
N GLU A 7 2.60 -10.45 7.62
CA GLU A 7 2.65 -9.61 8.84
C GLU A 7 3.20 -8.19 8.59
N LYS A 8 4.04 -8.04 7.58
CA LYS A 8 4.68 -6.77 7.19
C LYS A 8 4.02 -6.14 5.95
N THR A 9 2.95 -6.74 5.44
CA THR A 9 2.25 -6.28 4.24
C THR A 9 0.83 -5.84 4.57
N GLU A 10 0.49 -4.60 4.24
CA GLU A 10 -0.90 -4.15 4.20
C GLU A 10 -1.36 -4.05 2.74
N VAL A 11 -2.61 -4.46 2.47
CA VAL A 11 -3.25 -4.31 1.17
C VAL A 11 -4.50 -3.47 1.35
N LEU A 12 -4.64 -2.42 0.54
CA LEU A 12 -5.77 -1.49 0.56
C LEU A 12 -6.46 -1.47 -0.81
N LEU A 13 -7.77 -1.27 -0.79
CA LEU A 13 -8.56 -0.83 -1.92
C LEU A 13 -9.05 0.59 -1.63
N LEU A 14 -8.73 1.53 -2.52
CA LEU A 14 -9.14 2.92 -2.41
C LEU A 14 -10.22 3.25 -3.43
N ASP A 15 -11.16 4.11 -3.07
CA ASP A 15 -12.07 4.74 -4.04
C ASP A 15 -11.40 5.89 -4.82
N GLY A 16 -12.13 6.50 -5.75
CA GLY A 16 -11.64 7.63 -6.55
C GLY A 16 -11.35 8.92 -5.76
N ALA A 17 -11.78 8.99 -4.48
CA ALA A 17 -11.47 10.06 -3.56
C ALA A 17 -10.40 9.63 -2.53
N LEU A 18 -9.63 8.57 -2.83
CA LEU A 18 -8.57 7.99 -2.00
C LEU A 18 -9.04 7.57 -0.59
N ARG A 19 -10.32 7.23 -0.43
CA ARG A 19 -10.84 6.63 0.81
C ARG A 19 -10.63 5.13 0.80
N VAL A 20 -10.23 4.57 1.95
CA VAL A 20 -10.02 3.14 2.11
C VAL A 20 -11.38 2.43 2.24
N ILE A 21 -11.78 1.69 1.19
CA ILE A 21 -13.02 0.92 1.15
C ILE A 21 -12.84 -0.56 1.48
N ALA A 22 -11.60 -1.08 1.34
CA ALA A 22 -11.21 -2.37 1.90
C ALA A 22 -9.74 -2.32 2.37
N SER A 23 -9.42 -3.09 3.41
CA SER A 23 -8.06 -3.19 3.94
C SER A 23 -7.83 -4.53 4.63
N SER A 24 -6.61 -5.05 4.54
CA SER A 24 -6.13 -6.16 5.38
C SER A 24 -5.84 -5.74 6.83
N ASN A 25 -5.67 -4.43 7.10
CA ASN A 25 -5.59 -3.85 8.43
C ASN A 25 -6.92 -3.14 8.76
N PRO A 26 -7.78 -3.70 9.63
CA PRO A 26 -9.11 -3.16 9.91
C PRO A 26 -9.11 -1.69 10.38
N ALA A 27 -8.04 -1.24 11.05
CA ALA A 27 -7.91 0.13 11.54
C ALA A 27 -7.84 1.17 10.41
N ARG A 28 -7.51 0.76 9.18
CA ARG A 28 -7.45 1.65 8.00
C ARG A 28 -8.83 1.86 7.35
N ARG A 29 -9.81 1.00 7.61
CA ARG A 29 -11.10 1.05 6.90
C ARG A 29 -11.81 2.39 7.18
N TYR A 30 -12.36 3.00 6.13
CA TYR A 30 -13.02 4.31 6.18
C TYR A 30 -12.12 5.51 6.50
N THR A 31 -10.79 5.31 6.50
CA THR A 31 -9.83 6.42 6.56
C THR A 31 -9.48 6.92 5.16
N HIS A 32 -8.78 8.06 5.07
CA HIS A 32 -8.22 8.54 3.82
C HIS A 32 -6.75 8.13 3.70
N PHE A 33 -6.33 7.68 2.52
CA PHE A 33 -4.94 7.35 2.24
C PHE A 33 -4.30 8.39 1.32
N ALA A 34 -3.28 9.09 1.81
CA ALA A 34 -2.56 10.10 1.03
C ALA A 34 -1.61 9.45 0.01
N LEU A 35 -2.17 8.91 -1.08
CA LEU A 35 -1.40 8.30 -2.16
C LEU A 35 -0.53 9.35 -2.85
N SER A 36 0.79 9.16 -2.85
CA SER A 36 1.72 10.04 -3.56
C SER A 36 1.87 9.59 -5.01
N ASN A 37 1.19 10.28 -5.92
CA ASN A 37 1.24 10.01 -7.37
C ASN A 37 1.12 11.32 -8.19
N PRO A 38 2.11 12.22 -8.13
CA PRO A 38 2.04 13.54 -8.77
C PRO A 38 1.92 13.44 -10.29
N ASP A 39 2.53 12.43 -10.91
CA ASP A 39 2.51 12.21 -12.36
C ASP A 39 1.22 11.54 -12.86
N GLN A 40 0.26 11.27 -11.95
CA GLN A 40 -1.00 10.57 -12.26
C GLN A 40 -0.78 9.24 -12.99
N ALA A 41 0.33 8.55 -12.67
CA ALA A 41 0.68 7.29 -13.31
C ALA A 41 -0.39 6.22 -13.04
N MET A 42 -0.61 5.34 -14.03
CA MET A 42 -1.52 4.21 -13.89
C MET A 42 -1.06 3.19 -12.84
N ARG A 43 0.24 3.11 -12.60
CA ARG A 43 0.86 2.25 -11.59
C ARG A 43 2.23 2.80 -11.21
N GLY A 44 2.71 2.47 -10.02
CA GLY A 44 4.04 2.87 -9.57
C GLY A 44 4.34 2.38 -8.17
N SER A 45 5.50 2.78 -7.66
CA SER A 45 5.84 2.61 -6.26
C SER A 45 6.71 3.76 -5.76
N TYR A 46 6.67 4.00 -4.46
CA TYR A 46 7.49 5.00 -3.77
C TYR A 46 7.81 4.53 -2.35
N TYR A 47 8.81 5.16 -1.73
CA TYR A 47 9.06 5.01 -0.29
C TYR A 47 8.29 6.09 0.46
N ASP A 48 7.57 5.71 1.51
CA ASP A 48 6.96 6.68 2.41
C ASP A 48 7.97 7.19 3.47
N HIS A 49 7.54 8.14 4.29
CA HIS A 49 8.36 8.73 5.35
C HIS A 49 8.78 7.74 6.45
N SER A 50 8.10 6.58 6.55
CA SER A 50 8.45 5.51 7.48
C SER A 50 9.48 4.53 6.90
N GLY A 51 9.90 4.73 5.64
CA GLY A 51 10.76 3.80 4.91
C GLY A 51 10.03 2.58 4.37
N SER A 52 8.69 2.56 4.42
CA SER A 52 7.89 1.48 3.82
C SER A 52 7.79 1.68 2.31
N ILE A 53 7.76 0.58 1.55
CA ILE A 53 7.49 0.62 0.11
C ILE A 53 5.98 0.64 -0.08
N VAL A 54 5.47 1.67 -0.74
CA VAL A 54 4.08 1.77 -1.18
C VAL A 54 4.04 1.54 -2.69
N ALA A 55 3.38 0.46 -3.12
CA ALA A 55 3.09 0.19 -4.53
C ALA A 55 1.60 0.40 -4.80
N PHE A 56 1.26 0.91 -5.98
CA PHE A 56 -0.13 1.19 -6.35
C PHE A 56 -0.41 0.90 -7.82
N ALA A 57 -1.68 0.66 -8.12
CA ALA A 57 -2.20 0.60 -9.48
C ALA A 57 -3.65 1.11 -9.51
N ARG A 58 -3.95 1.99 -10.47
CA ARG A 58 -5.31 2.42 -10.77
C ARG A 58 -6.03 1.29 -11.50
N THR A 59 -7.22 0.93 -11.04
CA THR A 59 -8.05 -0.08 -11.70
C THR A 59 -8.53 0.44 -13.04
N LEU A 60 -8.42 -0.38 -14.07
CA LEU A 60 -8.99 -0.09 -15.38
C LEU A 60 -10.51 -0.20 -15.32
N GLY A 61 -11.14 0.52 -16.24
CA GLY A 61 -12.51 0.28 -16.63
C GLY A 61 -12.72 -1.06 -17.34
N TYR A 62 -13.97 -1.35 -17.70
CA TYR A 62 -14.35 -2.54 -18.48
C TYR A 62 -15.28 -2.14 -19.62
N GLU A 63 -15.02 -2.62 -20.83
CA GLU A 63 -15.72 -2.23 -22.06
C GLU A 63 -15.81 -0.69 -22.20
N ASP A 64 -17.03 -0.15 -22.20
CA ASP A 64 -17.31 1.27 -22.35
C ASP A 64 -17.33 2.04 -21.01
N TYR A 65 -17.01 1.36 -19.91
CA TYR A 65 -16.97 1.97 -18.59
C TYR A 65 -15.56 2.46 -18.26
N ASP A 66 -15.36 3.76 -18.01
CA ASP A 66 -14.04 4.38 -17.73
C ASP A 66 -13.37 3.93 -16.42
N GLY A 67 -14.07 3.14 -15.60
CA GLY A 67 -13.63 2.73 -14.27
C GLY A 67 -13.98 3.75 -13.20
N LEU A 68 -14.12 3.30 -11.95
CA LEU A 68 -14.51 4.16 -10.82
C LEU A 68 -13.35 5.01 -10.25
N GLY A 69 -12.19 4.98 -10.89
CA GLY A 69 -10.98 5.62 -10.38
C GLY A 69 -10.39 4.96 -9.14
N TRP A 70 -10.72 3.68 -8.88
CA TRP A 70 -10.20 2.96 -7.72
C TRP A 70 -8.71 2.66 -7.85
N TYR A 71 -8.07 2.45 -6.70
CA TYR A 71 -6.67 2.04 -6.64
C TYR A 71 -6.52 0.79 -5.78
N GLY A 72 -5.75 -0.18 -6.26
CA GLY A 72 -5.12 -1.18 -5.42
C GLY A 72 -3.81 -0.62 -4.86
N VAL A 73 -3.60 -0.74 -3.56
CA VAL A 73 -2.37 -0.29 -2.89
C VAL A 73 -1.81 -1.40 -2.02
N ILE A 74 -0.50 -1.59 -2.07
CA ILE A 74 0.26 -2.51 -1.21
C ILE A 74 1.29 -1.70 -0.46
N ILE A 75 1.33 -1.85 0.86
CA ILE A 75 2.34 -1.23 1.73
C ILE A 75 3.17 -2.36 2.31
N GLN A 76 4.48 -2.34 2.05
CA GLN A 76 5.43 -3.28 2.62
C GLN A 76 6.34 -2.55 3.59
N GLN A 77 6.25 -2.91 4.87
CA GLN A 77 7.22 -2.48 5.86
C GLN A 77 8.57 -3.11 5.53
N THR A 78 9.58 -2.27 5.34
CA THR A 78 10.96 -2.72 5.23
C THR A 78 11.45 -3.16 6.61
N GLU A 79 12.47 -4.01 6.65
CA GLU A 79 13.03 -4.41 7.94
C GLU A 79 13.69 -3.18 8.59
N ASN A 80 13.14 -2.74 9.71
CA ASN A 80 13.76 -1.72 10.55
C ASN A 80 15.15 -2.24 10.99
N GLU A 81 16.17 -1.38 10.94
CA GLU A 81 17.52 -1.69 11.39
C GLU A 81 17.56 -2.33 12.78
N ASP A 82 16.70 -1.90 13.71
CA ASP A 82 16.58 -2.50 15.04
C ASP A 82 16.11 -3.96 14.99
N ALA A 83 15.17 -4.27 14.09
CA ALA A 83 14.68 -5.63 13.88
C ALA A 83 15.73 -6.51 13.20
N ILE A 84 16.52 -5.93 12.29
CA ILE A 84 17.66 -6.59 11.65
C ILE A 84 18.74 -6.88 12.70
N ARG A 85 19.11 -5.89 13.52
CA ARG A 85 20.08 -6.01 14.63
C ARG A 85 19.65 -7.07 15.64
N ALA A 86 18.38 -7.06 16.04
CA ALA A 86 17.82 -8.06 16.95
C ALA A 86 17.84 -9.48 16.33
N ARG A 87 17.52 -9.63 15.05
CA ARG A 87 17.58 -10.91 14.32
C ARG A 87 19.01 -11.42 14.15
N LEU A 88 19.97 -10.52 13.93
CA LEU A 88 21.39 -10.84 13.73
C LEU A 88 22.19 -10.94 15.04
N GLY A 89 21.56 -10.65 16.19
CA GLY A 89 22.23 -10.68 17.50
C GLY A 89 23.31 -9.61 17.67
N ILE A 90 23.25 -8.53 16.89
CA ILE A 90 24.21 -7.43 16.92
C ILE A 90 23.68 -6.40 17.91
N ARG A 91 24.40 -6.18 19.02
CA ARG A 91 24.15 -5.09 19.97
C ARG A 91 24.67 -3.77 19.42
#